data_AF-A0A0C5XCG9-F1
#
_entry.id   AF-A0A0C5XCG9-F1
#
_cell.length_a   1.000
_cell.length_b   1.000
_cell.length_c   1.000
_cell.angle_alpha   90.00
_cell.angle_beta   90.00
_cell.angle_gamma   90.00
#
_symmetry.space_group_name_H-M   'P 1'
#
loop_
_entity.id
_entity.type
_entity.pdbx_description
1 polymer ?
#
loop_
_entity_poly.entity_id
_entity_poly.type
_entity_poly.pdbx_seq_one_letter_code
_entity_poly.pdbx_strand_id
1 'polypeptide(L)'
;MRATAGWLGQVLAWLVILGVVGVLAVAVAVPRIAGATPYTVLTGSMEPSYPPGTLVVVKPVDFDQIGIGDVVTYQIESGKPAVATHRVVGEANRFDGTRVLITQGDANGDPDPQPVTAVQVRGELWYSVPYLGHVNTALSGSQRQLAVWVVAGLLVGYAAFMFVGSVRDRRRGRVAPDLPAVPATAAPAARTAPEPAPAPGPAGGVPALLVGVAGVTGWLLLTGLARRRTRTT
;
A
#
# COMPACT_ATOMS: atom_id res chain seq x y z
N MET A 1 21.14 -11.69 -19.89
CA MET A 1 21.20 -10.73 -18.77
C MET A 1 20.27 -9.51 -18.92
N ARG A 2 20.06 -8.94 -20.13
CA ARG A 2 19.14 -7.79 -20.31
C ARG A 2 17.65 -8.11 -20.06
N ALA A 3 17.20 -9.33 -20.38
CA ALA A 3 15.80 -9.75 -20.19
C ALA A 3 15.41 -9.96 -18.70
N THR A 4 16.35 -10.43 -17.87
CA THR A 4 16.11 -10.63 -16.43
C THR A 4 16.08 -9.31 -15.67
N ALA A 5 16.88 -8.33 -16.08
CA ALA A 5 16.88 -6.98 -15.52
C ALA A 5 15.53 -6.25 -15.75
N GLY A 6 14.93 -6.39 -16.94
CA GLY A 6 13.62 -5.79 -17.25
C GLY A 6 12.45 -6.43 -16.48
N TRP A 7 12.50 -7.74 -16.25
CA TRP A 7 11.49 -8.43 -15.45
C TRP A 7 11.58 -8.05 -13.97
N LEU A 8 12.80 -7.96 -13.42
CA LEU A 8 13.02 -7.58 -12.03
C LEU A 8 12.56 -6.13 -11.78
N GLY A 9 12.85 -5.20 -12.69
CA GLY A 9 12.37 -3.82 -12.62
C GLY A 9 10.85 -3.71 -12.69
N GLN A 10 10.21 -4.51 -13.54
CA GLN A 10 8.75 -4.57 -13.62
C GLN A 10 8.12 -5.08 -12.31
N VAL A 11 8.64 -6.18 -11.77
CA VAL A 11 8.16 -6.73 -10.48
C VAL A 11 8.34 -5.70 -9.36
N LEU A 12 9.49 -5.03 -9.30
CA LEU A 12 9.74 -3.98 -8.32
C LEU A 12 8.75 -2.81 -8.46
N ALA A 13 8.48 -2.36 -9.68
CA ALA A 13 7.51 -1.29 -9.92
C ALA A 13 6.08 -1.67 -9.46
N TRP A 14 5.64 -2.90 -9.73
CA TRP A 14 4.34 -3.40 -9.24
C TRP A 14 4.28 -3.47 -7.72
N LEU A 15 5.35 -3.93 -7.08
CA LEU A 15 5.43 -3.98 -5.62
C LEU A 15 5.36 -2.58 -5.01
N VAL A 16 6.05 -1.59 -5.59
CA VAL A 16 5.98 -0.20 -5.13
C VAL A 16 4.58 0.37 -5.30
N ILE A 17 3.95 0.18 -6.46
CA ILE A 17 2.59 0.67 -6.71
C ILE A 17 1.59 0.02 -5.74
N LEU A 18 1.61 -1.30 -5.60
CA LEU A 18 0.72 -2.02 -4.69
C LEU A 18 0.98 -1.62 -3.24
N GLY A 19 2.25 -1.41 -2.86
CA GLY A 19 2.64 -0.90 -1.55
C GLY A 19 2.04 0.49 -1.28
N VAL A 20 2.21 1.44 -2.20
CA VAL A 20 1.66 2.80 -2.07
C VAL A 20 0.13 2.78 -2.02
N VAL A 21 -0.52 2.05 -2.92
CA VAL A 21 -1.98 1.89 -2.92
C VAL A 21 -2.47 1.27 -1.62
N GLY A 22 -1.78 0.23 -1.13
CA GLY A 22 -2.08 -0.41 0.15
C GLY A 22 -1.97 0.55 1.32
N VAL A 23 -0.89 1.33 1.40
CA VAL A 23 -0.69 2.34 2.45
C VAL A 23 -1.79 3.41 2.39
N LEU A 24 -2.11 3.94 1.20
CA LEU A 24 -3.17 4.93 1.04
C LEU A 24 -4.55 4.36 1.42
N ALA A 25 -4.84 3.12 1.02
CA ALA A 25 -6.08 2.45 1.38
C ALA A 25 -6.20 2.27 2.90
N VAL A 26 -5.14 1.83 3.57
CA VAL A 26 -5.09 1.71 5.04
C VAL A 26 -5.27 3.08 5.71
N ALA A 27 -4.57 4.11 5.24
CA ALA A 27 -4.64 5.47 5.78
C ALA A 27 -6.04 6.08 5.70
N VAL A 28 -6.87 5.67 4.73
CA VAL A 28 -8.26 6.13 4.60
C VAL A 28 -9.24 5.20 5.30
N ALA A 29 -9.08 3.88 5.15
CA ALA A 29 -10.02 2.89 5.66
C ALA A 29 -9.96 2.77 7.19
N VAL A 30 -8.77 2.78 7.78
CA VAL A 30 -8.60 2.59 9.23
C VAL A 30 -9.31 3.69 10.03
N PRO A 31 -9.10 5.00 9.76
CA PRO A 31 -9.83 6.05 10.47
C PRO A 31 -11.35 5.97 10.26
N ARG A 32 -11.79 5.66 9.03
CA ARG A 32 -13.21 5.51 8.70
C ARG A 32 -13.88 4.39 9.49
N ILE A 33 -13.25 3.22 9.57
CA ILE A 33 -13.77 2.06 10.30
C ILE A 33 -13.74 2.33 11.81
N ALA A 34 -12.73 3.03 12.30
CA ALA A 34 -12.62 3.43 13.70
C ALA A 34 -13.59 4.56 14.11
N GLY A 35 -14.40 5.09 13.18
CA GLY A 35 -15.29 6.23 13.44
C GLY A 35 -14.54 7.55 13.68
N ALA A 36 -13.25 7.62 13.35
CA ALA A 36 -12.44 8.79 13.58
C ALA A 36 -12.78 9.93 12.61
N THR A 37 -12.76 11.16 13.11
CA THR A 37 -13.11 12.36 12.36
C THR A 37 -11.91 13.30 12.28
N PRO A 38 -11.53 13.75 11.07
CA PRO A 38 -10.47 14.73 10.91
C PRO A 38 -11.00 16.15 11.16
N TYR A 39 -10.26 16.93 11.94
CA TYR A 39 -10.47 18.37 12.15
C TYR A 39 -9.18 19.14 11.81
N THR A 40 -9.32 20.40 11.43
CA THR A 40 -8.18 21.30 11.23
C THR A 40 -8.07 22.23 12.42
N VAL A 41 -6.86 22.38 12.98
CA VAL A 41 -6.56 23.41 13.99
C VAL A 41 -6.49 24.75 13.27
N LEU A 42 -7.37 25.68 13.65
CA LEU A 42 -7.51 26.99 12.99
C LEU A 42 -6.83 28.13 13.76
N THR A 43 -6.67 27.97 15.07
CA THR A 43 -6.16 28.99 16.00
C THR A 43 -4.81 28.55 16.59
N GLY A 44 -4.05 29.50 17.13
CA GLY A 44 -2.79 29.24 17.84
C GLY A 44 -2.95 28.72 19.27
N SER A 45 -4.18 28.39 19.72
CA SER A 45 -4.44 28.00 21.11
C SER A 45 -3.75 26.69 21.51
N MET A 46 -3.41 25.84 20.54
CA MET A 46 -2.71 24.58 20.77
C MET A 46 -1.21 24.64 20.48
N GLU A 47 -0.63 25.82 20.30
CA GLU A 47 0.82 25.96 20.15
C GLU A 47 1.54 25.66 21.47
N PRO A 48 2.78 25.11 21.42
CA PRO A 48 3.52 24.70 20.22
C PRO A 48 3.15 23.29 19.72
N SER A 49 2.35 22.53 20.48
CA SER A 49 2.07 21.10 20.22
C SER A 49 1.38 20.86 18.87
N TYR A 50 0.40 21.70 18.53
CA TYR A 50 -0.39 21.61 17.30
C TYR A 50 -0.59 23.00 16.71
N PRO A 51 0.38 23.51 15.91
CA PRO A 51 0.27 24.81 15.28
C PRO A 51 -0.93 24.90 14.31
N PRO A 52 -1.42 26.12 14.01
CA PRO A 52 -2.45 26.35 13.01
C PRO A 52 -2.13 25.65 11.67
N GLY A 53 -3.14 25.04 11.06
CA GLY A 53 -2.97 24.24 9.84
C GLY A 53 -2.56 22.78 10.09
N THR A 54 -2.48 22.34 11.35
CA THR A 54 -2.36 20.91 11.70
C THR A 54 -3.69 20.19 11.47
N LEU A 55 -3.63 19.00 10.86
CA LEU A 55 -4.77 18.08 10.81
C LEU A 55 -4.73 17.20 12.05
N VAL A 56 -5.79 17.23 12.85
CA VAL A 56 -5.96 16.32 13.99
C VAL A 56 -7.01 15.28 13.63
N VAL A 57 -6.69 14.01 13.88
CA VAL A 57 -7.63 12.90 13.68
C VAL A 57 -8.09 12.47 15.06
N VAL A 58 -9.39 12.60 15.28
CA VAL A 58 -10.02 12.44 16.59
C VAL A 58 -10.85 11.17 16.58
N LYS A 59 -10.63 10.30 17.55
CA LYS A 59 -11.35 9.02 17.69
C LYS A 59 -12.39 9.14 18.80
N PRO A 60 -13.64 8.69 18.58
CA PRO A 60 -14.61 8.55 19.65
C PRO A 60 -14.09 7.61 20.74
N VAL A 61 -14.12 8.08 21.99
CA VAL A 61 -13.76 7.32 23.18
C VAL A 61 -14.84 7.53 24.23
N ASP A 62 -14.99 6.57 25.15
CA ASP A 62 -15.93 6.73 26.26
C ASP A 62 -15.49 7.89 27.13
N PHE A 63 -16.44 8.74 27.54
CA PHE A 63 -16.13 9.96 28.30
C PHE A 63 -15.34 9.67 29.59
N ASP A 64 -15.63 8.54 30.24
CA ASP A 64 -14.98 8.10 31.47
C ASP A 64 -13.53 7.63 31.28
N GLN A 65 -13.10 7.39 30.04
CA GLN A 65 -11.71 7.05 29.72
C GLN A 65 -10.83 8.29 29.51
N ILE A 66 -11.44 9.46 29.28
CA ILE A 66 -10.72 10.71 29.05
C ILE A 66 -10.15 11.20 30.37
N GLY A 67 -8.84 11.30 30.46
CA GLY A 67 -8.11 11.73 31.64
C GLY A 67 -7.47 13.11 31.51
N ILE A 68 -6.83 13.55 32.59
CA ILE A 68 -6.00 14.75 32.59
C ILE A 68 -4.77 14.53 31.70
N GLY A 69 -4.49 15.49 30.84
CA GLY A 69 -3.40 15.45 29.86
C GLY A 69 -3.84 15.13 28.44
N ASP A 70 -5.03 14.52 28.28
CA ASP A 70 -5.57 14.14 26.98
C ASP A 70 -5.98 15.36 26.17
N VAL A 71 -5.85 15.27 24.86
CA VAL A 71 -6.27 16.33 23.94
C VAL A 71 -7.59 15.92 23.32
N VAL A 72 -8.62 16.73 23.56
CA VAL A 72 -9.98 16.41 23.12
C VAL A 72 -10.50 17.47 22.17
N THR A 73 -11.28 17.02 21.18
CA THR A 73 -12.08 17.91 20.36
C THR A 73 -13.52 17.87 20.86
N TYR A 74 -14.10 19.03 21.12
CA TYR A 74 -15.45 19.16 21.67
C TYR A 74 -16.19 20.32 21.01
N GLN A 75 -17.51 20.28 21.08
CA GLN A 75 -18.37 21.37 20.66
C GLN A 75 -18.34 22.50 21.69
N ILE A 76 -18.04 23.72 21.21
CA ILE A 76 -18.07 24.92 22.04
C ILE A 76 -19.45 25.10 22.65
N GLU A 77 -20.49 24.89 21.84
CA GLU A 77 -21.88 24.86 22.28
C GLU A 77 -22.54 23.56 21.82
N SER A 78 -23.23 22.89 22.74
CA SER A 78 -23.91 21.62 22.45
C SER A 78 -24.91 21.76 21.30
N GLY A 79 -24.81 20.87 20.30
CA GLY A 79 -25.68 20.87 19.13
C GLY A 79 -25.28 21.83 18.01
N LYS A 80 -24.28 22.70 18.21
CA LYS A 80 -23.75 23.57 17.15
C LYS A 80 -22.53 22.95 16.46
N PRO A 81 -22.27 23.26 15.17
CA PRO A 81 -21.16 22.65 14.43
C PRO A 81 -19.78 23.16 14.86
N ALA A 82 -19.71 24.27 15.59
CA ALA A 82 -18.44 24.86 16.02
C ALA A 82 -17.75 23.99 17.08
N VAL A 83 -16.47 23.68 16.84
CA VAL A 83 -15.65 22.84 17.71
C VAL A 83 -14.35 23.53 18.09
N ALA A 84 -13.84 23.17 19.26
CA ALA A 84 -12.51 23.53 19.74
C ALA A 84 -11.73 22.25 20.07
N THR A 85 -10.41 22.31 20.00
CA THR A 85 -9.53 21.20 20.39
C THR A 85 -8.58 21.71 21.45
N HIS A 86 -8.68 21.21 22.68
CA HIS A 86 -7.91 21.66 23.84
C HIS A 86 -7.50 20.47 24.72
N ARG A 87 -6.53 20.70 25.61
CA ARG A 87 -6.05 19.70 26.56
C ARG A 87 -6.90 19.69 27.82
N VAL A 88 -7.21 18.51 28.34
CA VAL A 88 -7.85 18.35 29.64
C VAL A 88 -6.81 18.65 30.72
N VAL A 89 -7.06 19.66 31.53
CA VAL A 89 -6.19 20.07 32.65
C VAL A 89 -6.80 19.73 34.01
N GLY A 90 -8.07 19.32 34.04
CA GLY A 90 -8.74 18.90 35.25
C GLY A 90 -10.09 18.27 34.97
N GLU A 91 -10.70 17.77 36.03
CA GLU A 91 -12.05 17.21 36.04
C GLU A 91 -12.76 17.67 37.31
N ALA A 92 -14.07 17.82 37.23
CA ALA A 92 -14.91 18.18 38.36
C ALA A 92 -16.26 17.47 38.28
N ASN A 93 -16.95 17.39 39.41
CA ASN A 93 -18.33 16.94 39.46
C ASN A 93 -19.23 18.14 39.75
N ARG A 94 -20.32 18.28 38.98
CA ARG A 94 -21.40 19.22 39.29
C ARG A 94 -22.16 18.75 40.54
N PHE A 95 -22.99 19.63 41.09
CA PHE A 95 -23.84 19.33 42.25
C PHE A 95 -24.80 18.15 42.02
N ASP A 96 -25.16 17.88 40.77
CA ASP A 96 -25.99 16.74 40.36
C ASP A 96 -25.19 15.43 40.20
N GLY A 97 -23.88 15.44 40.49
CA GLY A 97 -22.98 14.30 40.34
C GLY A 97 -22.42 14.13 38.92
N THR A 98 -22.79 15.00 37.98
CA THR A 98 -22.32 14.89 36.59
C THR A 98 -20.85 15.28 36.48
N ARG A 99 -20.02 14.38 35.96
CA ARG A 99 -18.61 14.64 35.64
C ARG A 99 -18.50 15.62 34.47
N VAL A 100 -17.59 16.58 34.60
CA VAL A 100 -17.22 17.56 33.58
C VAL A 100 -15.71 17.67 33.47
N LEU A 101 -15.22 18.01 32.28
CA LEU A 101 -13.81 18.22 32.00
C LEU A 101 -13.50 19.72 32.03
N ILE A 102 -12.35 20.08 32.57
CA ILE A 102 -11.79 21.42 32.49
C ILE A 102 -10.73 21.36 31.40
N THR A 103 -10.93 22.10 30.32
CA THR A 103 -10.03 22.14 29.17
C THR A 103 -9.25 23.44 29.13
N GLN A 104 -8.09 23.42 28.50
CA GLN A 104 -7.22 24.58 28.29
C GLN A 104 -6.44 24.39 26.99
N GLY A 105 -6.36 25.44 26.18
CA GLY A 105 -5.42 25.46 25.05
C GLY A 105 -3.98 25.50 25.56
N ASP A 106 -3.08 24.72 24.95
CA ASP A 106 -1.66 24.65 25.34
C ASP A 106 -0.96 26.03 25.39
N ALA A 107 -1.41 26.99 24.58
CA ALA A 107 -0.89 28.35 24.54
C ALA A 107 -1.66 29.35 25.43
N ASN A 108 -2.78 28.93 26.02
CA ASN A 108 -3.62 29.81 26.85
C ASN A 108 -3.07 29.88 28.28
N GLY A 109 -3.13 31.06 28.91
CA GLY A 109 -2.69 31.25 30.30
C GLY A 109 -3.65 30.71 31.35
N ASP A 110 -4.95 30.66 31.03
CA ASP A 110 -6.02 30.24 31.93
C ASP A 110 -6.86 29.11 31.30
N PRO A 111 -7.52 28.27 32.11
CA PRO A 111 -8.49 27.30 31.64
C PRO A 111 -9.66 27.94 30.90
N ASP A 112 -10.30 27.15 30.03
CA ASP A 112 -11.49 27.59 29.30
C ASP A 112 -12.63 27.94 30.27
N PRO A 113 -13.43 28.99 30.00
CA PRO A 113 -14.41 29.49 30.97
C PRO A 113 -15.54 28.51 31.30
N GLN A 114 -15.87 27.61 30.37
CA GLN A 114 -16.97 26.66 30.53
C GLN A 114 -16.44 25.23 30.57
N PRO A 115 -16.75 24.47 31.64
CA PRO A 115 -16.44 23.04 31.68
C PRO A 115 -17.18 22.27 30.58
N VAL A 116 -16.49 21.30 30.00
CA VAL A 116 -16.97 20.47 28.89
C VAL A 116 -17.73 19.27 29.43
N THR A 117 -18.93 19.06 28.91
CA THR A 117 -19.78 17.91 29.25
C THR A 117 -19.62 16.77 28.24
N ALA A 118 -20.01 15.56 28.63
CA ALA A 118 -19.90 14.36 27.78
C ALA A 118 -20.56 14.52 26.41
N VAL A 119 -21.71 15.18 26.33
CA VAL A 119 -22.45 15.37 25.06
C VAL A 119 -21.75 16.31 24.08
N GLN A 120 -20.82 17.14 24.56
CA GLN A 120 -20.05 18.05 23.71
C GLN A 120 -18.83 17.38 23.10
N VAL A 121 -18.29 16.34 23.75
CA VAL A 121 -17.06 15.67 23.30
C VAL A 121 -17.31 14.93 21.99
N ARG A 122 -16.42 15.18 21.01
CA ARG A 122 -16.41 14.50 19.71
C ARG A 122 -15.42 13.34 19.70
N GLY A 123 -14.41 13.41 20.56
CA GLY A 123 -13.49 12.34 20.86
C GLY A 123 -12.15 12.87 21.33
N GLU A 124 -11.20 11.96 21.45
CA GLU A 124 -9.82 12.22 21.83
C GLU A 124 -8.91 12.19 20.59
N LEU A 125 -7.86 13.01 20.62
CA LEU A 125 -6.83 13.03 19.59
C LEU A 125 -6.16 11.66 19.49
N TRP A 126 -6.25 11.05 18.30
CA TRP A 126 -5.58 9.79 18.03
C TRP A 126 -4.19 10.02 17.42
N TYR A 127 -4.12 10.90 16.42
CA TYR A 127 -2.85 11.33 15.81
C TYR A 127 -3.03 12.68 15.13
N SER A 128 -1.92 13.38 14.91
CA SER A 128 -1.88 14.64 14.18
C SER A 128 -0.90 14.59 13.03
N VAL A 129 -1.16 15.38 11.99
CA VAL A 129 -0.25 15.59 10.88
C VAL A 129 -0.15 17.09 10.61
N PRO A 130 1.00 17.72 10.94
CA PRO A 130 1.23 19.13 10.66
C PRO A 130 1.04 19.46 9.17
N TYR A 131 0.62 20.68 8.88
CA TYR A 131 0.42 21.24 7.53
C TYR A 131 -0.68 20.60 6.65
N LEU A 132 -1.14 19.38 6.95
CA LEU A 132 -2.24 18.73 6.22
C LEU A 132 -3.60 19.39 6.45
N GLY A 133 -3.72 20.22 7.49
CA GLY A 133 -4.92 21.00 7.75
C GLY A 133 -5.22 22.02 6.64
N HIS A 134 -4.18 22.56 5.99
CA HIS A 134 -4.34 23.48 4.84
C HIS A 134 -4.99 22.79 3.63
N VAL A 135 -4.61 21.53 3.37
CA VAL A 135 -5.23 20.71 2.32
C VAL A 135 -6.68 20.41 2.68
N ASN A 136 -6.95 20.14 3.96
CA ASN A 136 -8.30 19.85 4.44
C ASN A 136 -9.24 21.06 4.36
N THR A 137 -8.74 22.28 4.58
CA THR A 137 -9.53 23.52 4.44
C THR A 137 -9.70 23.95 2.98
N ALA A 138 -8.76 23.61 2.10
CA ALA A 138 -8.83 23.97 0.67
C ALA A 138 -9.84 23.13 -0.12
N LEU A 139 -10.18 21.93 0.36
CA LEU A 139 -11.06 20.98 -0.32
C LEU A 139 -12.36 20.75 0.46
N SER A 140 -13.50 20.87 -0.22
CA SER A 140 -14.78 20.45 0.36
C SER A 140 -14.82 18.93 0.57
N GLY A 141 -15.72 18.44 1.45
CA GLY A 141 -15.82 17.01 1.75
C GLY A 141 -16.06 16.13 0.53
N SER A 142 -16.88 16.59 -0.42
CA SER A 142 -17.13 15.90 -1.70
C SER A 142 -15.91 15.92 -2.62
N GLN A 143 -15.22 17.07 -2.72
CA GLN A 143 -13.99 17.20 -3.50
C GLN A 143 -12.86 16.31 -2.96
N ARG A 144 -12.74 16.18 -1.63
CA ARG A 144 -11.77 15.31 -0.98
C ARG A 144 -12.03 13.84 -1.28
N GLN A 145 -13.29 13.40 -1.19
CA GLN A 145 -13.64 12.02 -1.54
C GLN A 145 -13.38 11.75 -3.02
N LEU A 146 -13.77 12.66 -3.91
CA LEU A 146 -13.46 12.56 -5.34
C LEU A 146 -11.95 12.52 -5.60
N ALA A 147 -11.16 13.37 -4.94
CA ALA A 147 -9.71 13.39 -5.09
C ALA A 147 -9.08 12.04 -4.70
N VAL A 148 -9.53 11.41 -3.61
CA VAL A 148 -9.09 10.07 -3.22
C VAL A 148 -9.41 9.04 -4.31
N TRP A 149 -10.63 9.05 -4.87
CA TRP A 149 -11.02 8.15 -5.96
C TRP A 149 -10.22 8.41 -7.24
N VAL A 150 -9.98 9.66 -7.59
CA VAL A 150 -9.20 10.04 -8.78
C VAL A 150 -7.75 9.59 -8.62
N VAL A 151 -7.11 9.86 -7.48
CA VAL A 151 -5.73 9.42 -7.23
C VAL A 151 -5.64 7.89 -7.27
N ALA A 152 -6.58 7.19 -6.63
CA ALA A 152 -6.63 5.72 -6.69
C ALA A 152 -6.81 5.22 -8.13
N GLY A 153 -7.73 5.83 -8.90
CA GLY A 153 -7.97 5.49 -10.29
C GLY A 153 -6.77 5.76 -11.20
N LEU A 154 -6.06 6.88 -11.00
CA LEU A 154 -4.84 7.21 -11.74
C LEU A 154 -3.72 6.21 -11.43
N LEU A 155 -3.55 5.80 -10.17
CA LEU A 155 -2.56 4.79 -9.80
C LEU A 155 -2.88 3.44 -10.44
N VAL A 156 -4.14 3.00 -10.40
CA VAL A 156 -4.59 1.76 -11.06
C VAL A 156 -4.43 1.85 -12.58
N GLY A 157 -4.79 2.98 -13.19
CA GLY A 157 -4.65 3.23 -14.63
C GLY A 157 -3.19 3.23 -15.09
N TYR A 158 -2.31 3.89 -14.32
CA TYR A 158 -0.88 3.89 -14.57
C TYR A 158 -0.29 2.47 -14.48
N ALA A 159 -0.70 1.70 -13.47
CA ALA A 159 -0.32 0.31 -13.32
C ALA A 159 -0.79 -0.53 -14.53
N ALA A 160 -2.04 -0.39 -14.95
CA ALA A 160 -2.59 -1.08 -16.12
C ALA A 160 -1.82 -0.71 -17.41
N PHE A 161 -1.48 0.56 -17.60
CA PHE A 161 -0.68 1.01 -18.74
C PHE A 161 0.71 0.35 -18.76
N MET A 162 1.40 0.33 -17.62
CA MET A 162 2.68 -0.36 -17.44
C MET A 162 2.57 -1.87 -17.70
N PHE A 163 1.45 -2.50 -17.32
CA PHE A 163 1.17 -3.90 -17.63
C PHE A 163 1.10 -4.13 -19.15
N VAL A 164 0.28 -3.33 -19.83
CA VAL A 164 0.04 -3.46 -21.28
C VAL A 164 1.31 -3.21 -22.07
N GLY A 165 2.12 -2.22 -21.68
CA GLY A 165 3.44 -1.96 -22.27
C GLY A 165 4.35 -3.20 -22.20
N SER A 166 4.44 -3.84 -21.02
CA SER A 166 5.26 -5.03 -20.82
C SER A 166 4.80 -6.26 -21.63
N VAL A 167 3.50 -6.36 -21.90
CA VAL A 167 2.92 -7.43 -22.74
C VAL A 167 3.18 -7.15 -24.22
N ARG A 168 3.09 -5.89 -24.66
CA ARG A 168 3.36 -5.49 -26.06
C ARG A 168 4.82 -5.67 -26.45
N ASP A 169 5.77 -5.35 -25.57
CA ASP A 169 7.20 -5.54 -25.86
C ASP A 169 7.58 -7.02 -26.04
N ARG A 170 6.95 -7.93 -25.29
CA ARG A 170 7.12 -9.38 -25.50
C ARG A 170 6.56 -9.88 -26.83
N ARG A 171 5.60 -9.17 -27.43
CA ARG A 171 5.05 -9.49 -28.76
C ARG A 171 5.92 -8.92 -29.88
N ARG A 172 6.51 -7.74 -29.71
CA ARG A 172 7.41 -7.11 -30.70
C ARG A 172 8.78 -7.81 -30.77
N GLY A 173 9.30 -8.34 -29.67
CA GLY A 173 10.54 -9.13 -29.66
C GLY A 173 10.47 -10.50 -30.38
N ARG A 174 9.29 -10.94 -30.82
CA ARG A 174 9.12 -12.16 -31.65
C ARG A 174 9.07 -11.86 -33.15
N VAL A 175 9.05 -10.59 -33.56
CA VAL A 175 8.96 -10.20 -34.97
C VAL A 175 10.16 -9.33 -35.34
N ALA A 176 11.26 -9.98 -35.69
CA ALA A 176 12.33 -9.43 -36.53
C ALA A 176 13.22 -10.60 -37.04
N PRO A 177 13.86 -10.47 -38.20
CA PRO A 177 13.31 -10.48 -39.56
C PRO A 177 13.62 -11.81 -40.25
N ASP A 178 12.95 -12.09 -41.38
CA ASP A 178 13.34 -13.13 -42.34
C ASP A 178 14.88 -13.17 -42.50
N LEU A 179 15.48 -14.32 -42.18
CA LEU A 179 16.88 -14.58 -42.50
C LEU A 179 17.01 -14.47 -44.03
N PRO A 180 18.07 -13.83 -44.57
CA PRO A 180 18.27 -13.75 -46.01
C PRO A 180 18.22 -15.17 -46.58
N ALA A 181 17.33 -15.37 -47.56
CA ALA A 181 17.19 -16.62 -48.28
C ALA A 181 18.57 -17.07 -48.76
N VAL A 182 19.02 -18.22 -48.25
CA VAL A 182 20.17 -18.93 -48.79
C VAL A 182 19.85 -19.20 -50.26
N PRO A 183 20.61 -18.66 -51.24
CA PRO A 183 20.34 -18.99 -52.63
C PRO A 183 20.59 -20.49 -52.83
N ALA A 184 19.50 -21.19 -53.14
CA ALA A 184 19.51 -22.58 -53.58
C ALA A 184 20.13 -22.67 -54.98
N THR A 185 21.45 -22.59 -55.07
CA THR A 185 22.16 -22.89 -56.32
C THR A 185 23.54 -23.49 -56.05
N ALA A 186 23.55 -24.72 -55.54
CA ALA A 186 24.63 -25.66 -55.80
C ALA A 186 24.01 -26.90 -56.43
N ALA A 187 23.94 -26.89 -57.76
CA ALA A 187 23.58 -28.05 -58.56
C ALA A 187 24.60 -29.18 -58.31
N PRO A 188 24.16 -30.46 -58.27
CA PRO A 188 25.04 -31.58 -57.95
C PRO A 188 25.96 -31.88 -59.12
N ALA A 189 27.26 -31.67 -58.94
CA ALA A 189 28.27 -32.15 -59.87
C ALA A 189 28.25 -33.69 -59.93
N ALA A 190 28.34 -34.17 -61.16
CA ALA A 190 28.22 -35.54 -61.61
C ALA A 190 28.97 -36.59 -60.77
N ARG A 191 28.26 -37.66 -60.46
CA ARG A 191 28.80 -38.97 -60.08
C ARG A 191 29.71 -39.48 -61.20
N THR A 192 30.96 -39.78 -60.86
CA THR A 192 31.77 -40.78 -61.57
C THR A 192 32.29 -41.78 -60.54
N ALA A 193 31.95 -43.05 -60.78
CA ALA A 193 32.25 -44.18 -59.93
C ALA A 193 33.70 -44.65 -60.09
N PRO A 194 34.27 -45.29 -59.07
CA PRO A 194 35.21 -46.39 -59.27
C PRO A 194 34.60 -47.73 -58.84
N GLU A 195 34.94 -48.74 -59.63
CA GLU A 195 34.61 -50.16 -59.64
C GLU A 195 34.92 -50.91 -58.32
N PRO A 196 34.20 -52.00 -57.98
CA PRO A 196 34.32 -52.68 -56.68
C PRO A 196 35.47 -53.69 -56.66
N ALA A 197 36.15 -53.80 -55.52
CA ALA A 197 37.06 -54.91 -55.22
C ALA A 197 36.69 -55.61 -53.88
N PRO A 198 36.93 -56.92 -53.73
CA PRO A 198 36.17 -57.77 -52.81
C PRO A 198 36.88 -58.14 -51.48
N ALA A 199 36.01 -58.37 -50.49
CA ALA A 199 36.05 -59.36 -49.39
C ALA A 199 37.04 -59.24 -48.19
N PRO A 200 36.67 -59.78 -47.01
CA PRO A 200 37.05 -59.27 -45.68
C PRO A 200 38.15 -60.09 -44.97
N GLY A 201 38.74 -59.48 -43.93
CA GLY A 201 39.63 -60.13 -42.96
C GLY A 201 39.29 -59.76 -41.51
N PRO A 202 39.49 -60.64 -40.51
CA PRO A 202 38.86 -60.52 -39.19
C PRO A 202 39.78 -59.98 -38.08
N ALA A 203 39.11 -59.50 -37.02
CA ALA A 203 39.47 -59.58 -35.59
C ALA A 203 40.59 -58.70 -34.98
N GLY A 204 40.25 -58.18 -33.79
CA GLY A 204 41.13 -57.58 -32.78
C GLY A 204 40.85 -56.08 -32.59
N GLY A 205 40.53 -55.52 -31.41
CA GLY A 205 40.43 -56.01 -30.04
C GLY A 205 40.55 -54.78 -29.12
N VAL A 206 39.49 -54.52 -28.32
CA VAL A 206 39.45 -53.85 -26.99
C VAL A 206 40.03 -52.41 -26.82
N PRO A 207 39.81 -51.70 -25.67
CA PRO A 207 38.54 -51.17 -25.17
C PRO A 207 38.63 -49.69 -24.67
N ALA A 208 37.52 -49.20 -24.09
CA ALA A 208 37.44 -48.26 -22.95
C ALA A 208 37.59 -46.73 -23.18
N LEU A 209 36.53 -45.98 -22.81
CA LEU A 209 36.45 -45.01 -21.70
C LEU A 209 35.13 -44.18 -21.86
N LEU A 210 34.20 -44.18 -20.89
CA LEU A 210 34.00 -43.12 -19.85
C LEU A 210 33.82 -41.71 -20.46
N VAL A 211 32.70 -41.00 -20.33
CA VAL A 211 32.03 -40.39 -19.14
C VAL A 211 30.72 -39.75 -19.69
N GLY A 212 29.54 -39.67 -19.07
CA GLY A 212 29.15 -39.79 -17.66
C GLY A 212 28.86 -38.44 -16.99
N VAL A 213 27.84 -37.66 -17.41
CA VAL A 213 27.22 -36.58 -16.59
C VAL A 213 25.72 -36.56 -16.90
N ALA A 214 24.87 -37.25 -16.14
CA ALA A 214 24.22 -36.80 -14.89
C ALA A 214 23.22 -35.63 -15.09
N GLY A 215 21.97 -35.98 -15.37
CA GLY A 215 20.81 -35.09 -15.28
C GLY A 215 19.70 -35.75 -14.45
N VAL A 216 19.70 -35.48 -13.14
CA VAL A 216 18.64 -35.78 -12.17
C VAL A 216 18.70 -34.61 -11.19
N THR A 217 17.67 -33.79 -11.01
CA THR A 217 16.50 -33.98 -10.12
C THR A 217 15.40 -32.99 -10.54
N GLY A 218 14.12 -33.33 -10.72
CA GLY A 218 13.24 -34.01 -9.77
C GLY A 218 12.55 -32.95 -8.87
N TRP A 219 11.43 -32.37 -9.32
CA TRP A 219 10.08 -32.57 -8.76
C TRP A 219 9.91 -32.31 -7.25
N LEU A 220 8.99 -31.39 -6.90
CA LEU A 220 8.16 -31.51 -5.68
C LEU A 220 6.81 -30.81 -5.87
N LEU A 221 5.79 -31.63 -5.68
CA LEU A 221 4.34 -31.45 -5.82
C LEU A 221 3.72 -30.79 -4.59
N LEU A 222 2.65 -30.00 -4.79
CA LEU A 222 1.25 -30.21 -4.39
C LEU A 222 0.85 -30.11 -2.90
N THR A 223 -0.14 -29.23 -2.70
CA THR A 223 -1.38 -29.36 -1.91
C THR A 223 -1.37 -29.99 -0.52
N GLY A 224 -1.94 -29.26 0.44
CA GLY A 224 -2.50 -29.82 1.66
C GLY A 224 -3.67 -28.97 2.17
N LEU A 225 -4.90 -29.46 1.95
CA LEU A 225 -6.15 -28.98 2.54
C LEU A 225 -6.40 -29.76 3.85
N ALA A 226 -6.89 -29.08 4.90
CA ALA A 226 -7.99 -29.50 5.81
C ALA A 226 -7.78 -29.35 7.34
N ARG A 227 -8.74 -28.59 7.92
CA ARG A 227 -9.52 -28.80 9.17
C ARG A 227 -8.91 -28.68 10.59
N ARG A 228 -9.58 -27.84 11.40
CA ARG A 228 -10.26 -28.07 12.73
C ARG A 228 -10.85 -26.70 13.14
N ARG A 229 -12.10 -26.42 13.52
CA ARG A 229 -13.20 -26.98 14.37
C ARG A 229 -12.94 -26.98 15.89
N THR A 230 -13.40 -25.92 16.57
CA THR A 230 -13.86 -25.80 17.99
C THR A 230 -14.73 -24.53 18.08
N ARG A 231 -16.06 -24.51 18.29
CA ARG A 231 -16.94 -24.78 19.46
C ARG A 231 -16.65 -23.92 20.70
N THR A 232 -17.61 -23.07 21.11
CA THR A 232 -18.20 -22.88 22.47
C THR A 232 -19.25 -21.74 22.39
N THR A 233 -20.53 -22.09 22.52
CA THR A 233 -21.48 -21.78 23.64
C THR A 233 -22.09 -20.40 23.57
#